data_AF-A0A1I8D1Q7-F1
#
_entry.id   AF-A0A1I8D1Q7-F1
#
_cell.length_a   1.000
_cell.length_b   1.000
_cell.length_c   1.000
_cell.angle_alpha   90.00
_cell.angle_beta   90.00
_cell.angle_gamma   90.00
#
_symmetry.space_group_name_H-M   'P 1'
#
loop_
_entity.id
_entity.type
_entity.pdbx_description
1 polymer ?
#
loop_
_entity_poly.entity_id
_entity_poly.type
_entity_poly.pdbx_seq_one_letter_code
_entity_poly.pdbx_strand_id
1 'polypeptide(L)'
;MKLNILFVLALIAVLVEVSSGKRHKHFRRAHAAKRHHDTRSISTNIASRAVYKSNEREIVSLDKQVQALHTKTINESFYIKSAFRVSENVIRLSVIKSSDNNDSLIWYSNTKPIGEITFTCHSLECPATYSEKCTFVGYIGIINIPANLTLGETIEIQSKKTRKYISIRIKDVRPPPAFRNGYKHKLGVCVQPIFLYATYLELITFIEFYIANGATKFYFYRESVTVNVAAVLKHYKATHTQISIEIIDWSELPSNATKFNNPNTFVYRLEPYLAVMDCMYHARYHVKYVAQVDLDELIVVNSQYKSLLDYLEIKTKKGTNYMSSISFESRFAKYPTGWNTLAELNEKKFGQMDNVALGKPFKRPIYSKLVFRPEVNFNYYIHYALKTETRILTKKQYGSTNAKANEASVFHFRRIKDIYYNVDKFNLNSTLLTPFIKKMDKQLEAHISSLRINENLQTDLIERTINSFGQCREERKSHRNDMCISLATCEHLITPAAWNAFERSSNSWKVV
;
A
#
# COMPACT_ATOMS: atom_id res chain seq x y z
N MET A 1 -47.30 -11.60 4.37
CA MET A 1 -47.10 -12.91 3.72
C MET A 1 -47.47 -12.75 2.25
N LYS A 2 -46.61 -13.20 1.32
CA LYS A 2 -46.66 -13.05 -0.15
C LYS A 2 -46.39 -11.65 -0.74
N LEU A 3 -45.11 -11.32 -0.89
CA LEU A 3 -44.55 -10.65 -2.09
C LEU A 3 -43.01 -10.73 -2.02
N ASN A 4 -42.42 -11.86 -2.43
CA ASN A 4 -40.95 -12.00 -2.59
C ASN A 4 -40.57 -13.27 -3.36
N ILE A 5 -41.15 -13.48 -4.55
CA ILE A 5 -40.75 -14.60 -5.44
C ILE A 5 -40.39 -14.12 -6.87
N LEU A 6 -40.62 -12.85 -7.23
CA LEU A 6 -40.23 -12.36 -8.57
C LEU A 6 -38.81 -11.77 -8.67
N PHE A 7 -38.10 -11.54 -7.56
CA PHE A 7 -36.74 -10.98 -7.62
C PHE A 7 -35.62 -12.03 -7.69
N VAL A 8 -35.94 -13.32 -7.47
CA VAL A 8 -34.95 -14.41 -7.45
C VAL A 8 -34.78 -15.06 -8.84
N LEU A 9 -35.74 -14.88 -9.76
CA LEU A 9 -35.68 -15.48 -11.10
C LEU A 9 -34.96 -14.63 -12.16
N ALA A 10 -34.68 -13.35 -11.88
CA ALA A 10 -33.94 -12.49 -12.82
C ALA A 10 -32.40 -12.59 -12.68
N LEU A 11 -31.88 -13.17 -11.59
CA LEU A 11 -30.43 -13.34 -11.39
C LEU A 11 -29.86 -14.66 -11.94
N ILE A 12 -30.72 -15.60 -12.34
CA ILE A 12 -30.28 -16.93 -12.83
C ILE A 12 -30.16 -16.98 -14.37
N ALA A 13 -30.75 -16.02 -15.09
CA ALA A 13 -30.73 -15.98 -16.56
C ALA A 13 -29.49 -15.31 -17.20
N VAL A 14 -28.53 -14.82 -16.41
CA VAL A 14 -27.29 -14.19 -16.93
C VAL A 14 -26.05 -15.09 -16.74
N LEU A 15 -26.21 -16.28 -16.16
CA LEU A 15 -25.11 -17.22 -15.89
C LEU A 15 -25.13 -18.50 -16.74
N VAL A 16 -25.96 -18.58 -17.77
CA VAL A 16 -26.00 -19.72 -18.70
C VAL A 16 -26.06 -19.24 -20.15
N GLU A 17 -24.99 -18.59 -20.64
CA GLU A 17 -24.77 -18.45 -22.09
C GLU A 17 -23.33 -18.04 -22.45
N VAL A 18 -22.32 -18.73 -21.91
CA VAL A 18 -20.97 -18.78 -22.53
C VAL A 18 -20.45 -20.22 -22.45
N SER A 19 -21.18 -21.13 -23.11
CA SER A 19 -20.73 -22.49 -23.38
C SER A 19 -21.39 -22.98 -24.67
N SER A 20 -20.89 -22.52 -25.81
CA SER A 20 -20.94 -23.28 -27.06
C SER A 20 -20.03 -22.62 -28.09
N GLY A 21 -18.91 -23.27 -28.41
CA GLY A 21 -18.04 -22.85 -29.49
C GLY A 21 -18.73 -22.98 -30.85
N LYS A 22 -18.43 -22.08 -31.77
CA LYS A 22 -18.51 -22.33 -33.22
C LYS A 22 -17.41 -21.56 -33.95
N ARG A 23 -16.62 -22.33 -34.70
CA ARG A 23 -15.61 -21.91 -35.67
C ARG A 23 -16.25 -21.12 -36.80
N HIS A 24 -15.58 -20.07 -37.27
CA HIS A 24 -15.67 -19.67 -38.68
C HIS A 24 -14.29 -19.38 -39.26
N LYS A 25 -13.89 -20.25 -40.20
CA LYS A 25 -12.89 -19.98 -41.25
C LYS A 25 -13.59 -19.18 -42.36
N HIS A 26 -12.96 -18.10 -42.81
CA HIS A 26 -12.66 -17.78 -44.22
C HIS A 26 -12.40 -16.27 -44.34
N PHE A 27 -11.20 -15.89 -44.80
CA PHE A 27 -11.02 -15.12 -46.02
C PHE A 27 -9.54 -15.16 -46.44
N ARG A 28 -9.29 -15.74 -47.62
CA ARG A 28 -8.05 -15.64 -48.39
C ARG A 28 -8.28 -14.59 -49.48
N ARG A 29 -7.31 -13.71 -49.71
CA ARG A 29 -6.85 -13.17 -51.01
C ARG A 29 -5.65 -12.27 -50.71
N ALA A 30 -4.42 -12.71 -51.00
CA ALA A 30 -3.74 -12.69 -52.30
C ALA A 30 -3.25 -11.28 -52.68
N HIS A 31 -1.94 -11.06 -52.50
CA HIS A 31 -1.15 -10.25 -53.43
C HIS A 31 0.20 -10.92 -53.60
N ALA A 32 0.42 -11.45 -54.80
CA ALA A 32 1.70 -11.88 -55.31
C ALA A 32 2.29 -10.75 -56.14
N ALA A 33 3.58 -10.47 -55.98
CA ALA A 33 4.39 -9.81 -56.98
C ALA A 33 5.76 -10.49 -57.04
N LYS A 34 6.05 -11.02 -58.23
CA LYS A 34 7.28 -11.68 -58.66
C LYS A 34 8.51 -10.78 -58.53
N ARG A 35 9.68 -11.39 -58.29
CA ARG A 35 10.88 -11.16 -59.11
C ARG A 35 11.76 -12.42 -59.11
N HIS A 36 12.18 -12.80 -60.32
CA HIS A 36 13.09 -13.89 -60.65
C HIS A 36 14.54 -13.56 -60.23
N HIS A 37 15.30 -14.55 -59.76
CA HIS A 37 16.45 -15.08 -60.51
C HIS A 37 17.05 -16.35 -59.87
N ASP A 38 17.37 -17.28 -60.76
CA ASP A 38 18.36 -18.35 -60.79
C ASP A 38 18.43 -19.51 -59.77
N THR A 39 18.20 -20.68 -60.37
CA THR A 39 18.60 -22.03 -60.01
C THR A 39 20.11 -22.26 -60.10
N ARG A 40 20.71 -22.94 -59.10
CA ARG A 40 21.44 -24.22 -59.30
C ARG A 40 21.91 -24.84 -57.97
N SER A 41 21.54 -26.13 -57.81
CA SER A 41 22.18 -27.25 -57.07
C SER A 41 22.90 -26.95 -55.74
N ILE A 42 22.66 -27.67 -54.64
CA ILE A 42 23.25 -29.01 -54.41
C ILE A 42 22.43 -29.76 -53.34
N SER A 43 22.12 -31.01 -53.65
CA SER A 43 21.47 -31.99 -52.79
C SER A 43 22.45 -32.62 -51.81
N THR A 44 22.67 -32.01 -50.64
CA THR A 44 23.32 -32.65 -49.50
C THR A 44 23.03 -31.84 -48.24
N ASN A 45 21.90 -32.06 -47.54
CA ASN A 45 21.71 -31.58 -46.14
C ASN A 45 20.32 -31.95 -45.54
N ILE A 46 19.89 -33.22 -45.64
CA ILE A 46 18.65 -33.66 -44.96
C ILE A 46 18.97 -34.27 -43.58
N ALA A 47 20.15 -34.87 -43.39
CA ALA A 47 20.55 -35.46 -42.09
C ALA A 47 21.07 -34.42 -41.07
N SER A 48 21.80 -33.38 -41.50
CA SER A 48 22.36 -32.32 -40.63
C SER A 48 21.30 -31.32 -40.13
N ARG A 49 20.24 -31.07 -40.92
CA ARG A 49 19.10 -30.21 -40.54
C ARG A 49 18.18 -30.85 -39.51
N ALA A 50 18.13 -32.18 -39.42
CA ALA A 50 17.33 -32.89 -38.42
C ALA A 50 18.00 -32.83 -37.03
N VAL A 51 19.33 -32.96 -36.97
CA VAL A 51 20.14 -32.87 -35.75
C VAL A 51 20.23 -31.43 -35.21
N TYR A 52 20.29 -30.42 -36.09
CA TYR A 52 20.22 -29.01 -35.66
C TYR A 52 18.83 -28.62 -35.14
N LYS A 53 17.75 -29.12 -35.75
CA LYS A 53 16.37 -28.88 -35.27
C LYS A 53 16.01 -29.67 -34.00
N SER A 54 16.65 -30.81 -33.74
CA SER A 54 16.47 -31.52 -32.46
C SER A 54 17.18 -30.78 -31.33
N ASN A 55 18.39 -30.28 -31.55
CA ASN A 55 19.13 -29.49 -30.57
C ASN A 55 18.46 -28.13 -30.26
N GLU A 56 17.89 -27.44 -31.26
CA GLU A 56 17.11 -26.21 -31.00
C GLU A 56 15.80 -26.49 -30.23
N ARG A 57 15.12 -27.61 -30.50
CA ARG A 57 13.92 -28.00 -29.74
C ARG A 57 14.26 -28.43 -28.32
N GLU A 58 15.38 -29.11 -28.12
CA GLU A 58 15.89 -29.45 -26.78
C GLU A 58 16.24 -28.19 -26.00
N ILE A 59 16.99 -27.25 -26.58
CA ILE A 59 17.35 -25.96 -25.94
C ILE A 59 16.11 -25.14 -25.60
N VAL A 60 15.14 -25.02 -26.52
CA VAL A 60 13.87 -24.31 -26.26
C VAL A 60 13.00 -25.04 -25.23
N SER A 61 13.06 -26.37 -25.16
CA SER A 61 12.35 -27.14 -24.13
C SER A 61 13.01 -26.99 -22.76
N LEU A 62 14.35 -26.92 -22.71
CA LEU A 62 15.13 -26.73 -21.50
C LEU A 62 14.89 -25.33 -20.94
N ASP A 63 14.85 -24.30 -21.79
CA ASP A 63 14.54 -22.92 -21.38
C ASP A 63 13.10 -22.80 -20.83
N LYS A 64 12.12 -23.48 -21.45
CA LYS A 64 10.76 -23.56 -20.92
C LYS A 64 10.67 -24.32 -19.59
N GLN A 65 11.42 -25.40 -19.43
CA GLN A 65 11.48 -26.16 -18.17
C GLN A 65 12.16 -25.36 -17.07
N VAL A 66 13.27 -24.67 -17.37
CA VAL A 66 13.99 -23.79 -16.45
C VAL A 66 13.11 -22.60 -16.04
N GLN A 67 12.40 -21.98 -16.99
CA GLN A 67 11.42 -20.94 -16.69
C GLN A 67 10.30 -21.48 -15.79
N ALA A 68 9.72 -22.64 -16.10
CA ALA A 68 8.68 -23.26 -15.26
C ALA A 68 9.18 -23.63 -13.85
N LEU A 69 10.41 -24.14 -13.73
CA LEU A 69 11.07 -24.44 -12.46
C LEU A 69 11.30 -23.17 -11.62
N HIS A 70 11.74 -22.08 -12.25
CA HIS A 70 11.91 -20.79 -11.58
C HIS A 70 10.55 -20.21 -11.14
N THR A 71 9.55 -20.18 -12.03
CA THR A 71 8.19 -19.72 -11.68
C THR A 71 7.61 -20.53 -10.51
N LYS A 72 7.83 -21.85 -10.49
CA LYS A 72 7.45 -22.72 -9.37
C LYS A 72 8.17 -22.36 -8.07
N THR A 73 9.47 -22.10 -8.12
CA THR A 73 10.29 -21.76 -6.94
C THR A 73 9.89 -20.42 -6.31
N ILE A 74 9.57 -19.42 -7.13
CA ILE A 74 9.14 -18.09 -6.66
C ILE A 74 7.76 -18.16 -6.01
N ASN A 75 6.86 -18.98 -6.56
CA ASN A 75 5.55 -19.23 -5.96
C ASN A 75 5.62 -19.97 -4.63
N GLU A 76 6.76 -20.57 -4.26
CA GLU A 76 6.94 -21.27 -2.98
C GLU A 76 7.53 -20.37 -1.88
N SER A 77 7.95 -19.14 -2.20
CA SER A 77 8.58 -18.23 -1.24
C SER A 77 7.56 -17.51 -0.34
N PHE A 78 7.94 -17.29 0.93
CA PHE A 78 7.23 -16.41 1.85
C PHE A 78 8.09 -15.22 2.22
N TYR A 79 7.53 -14.01 2.10
CA TYR A 79 8.17 -12.76 2.47
C TYR A 79 7.58 -12.26 3.78
N ILE A 80 8.32 -12.40 4.87
CA ILE A 80 7.86 -12.09 6.22
C ILE A 80 8.49 -10.79 6.68
N LYS A 81 7.65 -9.83 7.08
CA LYS A 81 8.09 -8.49 7.47
C LYS A 81 8.27 -8.32 8.98
N SER A 82 7.26 -8.69 9.74
CA SER A 82 7.17 -8.45 11.18
C SER A 82 6.45 -9.60 11.86
N ALA A 83 6.79 -9.83 13.13
CA ALA A 83 6.07 -10.72 14.03
C ALA A 83 5.60 -9.93 15.26
N PHE A 84 4.29 -9.96 15.53
CA PHE A 84 3.65 -9.19 16.59
C PHE A 84 2.97 -10.13 17.59
N ARG A 85 3.37 -10.12 18.86
CA ARG A 85 2.63 -10.79 19.94
C ARG A 85 1.44 -9.91 20.33
N VAL A 86 0.24 -10.37 19.99
CA VAL A 86 -1.00 -9.58 20.13
C VAL A 86 -1.85 -9.97 21.33
N SER A 87 -1.58 -11.14 21.91
CA SER A 87 -2.17 -11.65 23.17
C SER A 87 -1.20 -12.64 23.83
N GLU A 88 -1.53 -13.15 25.02
CA GLU A 88 -0.74 -14.20 25.67
C GLU A 88 -0.45 -15.38 24.75
N ASN A 89 -1.43 -15.73 23.91
CA ASN A 89 -1.48 -17.00 23.19
C ASN A 89 -1.40 -16.85 21.66
N VAL A 90 -1.19 -15.64 21.13
CA VAL A 90 -1.22 -15.39 19.68
C VAL A 90 -0.09 -14.47 19.24
N ILE A 91 0.65 -14.90 18.22
CA ILE A 91 1.53 -14.07 17.38
C ILE A 91 0.90 -13.92 16.00
N ARG A 92 0.97 -12.71 15.44
CA ARG A 92 0.55 -12.41 14.07
C ARG A 92 1.74 -11.97 13.23
N LEU A 93 1.83 -12.48 12.02
CA LEU A 93 2.89 -12.18 11.06
C LEU A 93 2.35 -11.32 9.92
N SER A 94 3.13 -10.34 9.51
CA SER A 94 2.94 -9.62 8.25
C SER A 94 3.64 -10.40 7.14
N VAL A 95 2.88 -11.04 6.23
CA VAL A 95 3.42 -11.95 5.22
C VAL A 95 2.94 -11.58 3.82
N ILE A 96 3.83 -11.61 2.83
CA ILE A 96 3.45 -11.64 1.40
C ILE A 96 3.83 -13.01 0.84
N LYS A 97 2.90 -13.64 0.12
CA LYS A 97 3.17 -14.87 -0.64
C LYS A 97 2.30 -14.91 -1.90
N SER A 98 2.66 -15.78 -2.83
CA SER A 98 1.77 -16.08 -3.96
C SER A 98 0.46 -16.70 -3.45
N SER A 99 -0.65 -16.32 -4.07
CA SER A 99 -1.96 -16.96 -3.89
C SER A 99 -1.93 -18.43 -4.31
N ASP A 100 -1.05 -18.79 -5.23
CA ASP A 100 -0.81 -20.18 -5.66
C ASP A 100 0.16 -20.94 -4.72
N ASN A 101 0.72 -20.28 -3.70
CA ASN A 101 1.63 -20.93 -2.75
C ASN A 101 0.84 -21.89 -1.83
N ASN A 102 1.06 -23.19 -2.02
CA ASN A 102 0.46 -24.28 -1.25
C ASN A 102 1.38 -24.87 -0.15
N ASP A 103 2.57 -24.30 0.05
CA ASP A 103 3.45 -24.69 1.15
C ASP A 103 2.89 -24.19 2.49
N SER A 104 3.37 -24.78 3.58
CA SER A 104 3.02 -24.39 4.94
C SER A 104 4.28 -24.10 5.74
N LEU A 105 4.16 -23.22 6.72
CA LEU A 105 5.26 -22.86 7.61
C LEU A 105 5.09 -23.54 8.96
N ILE A 106 6.16 -24.11 9.50
CA ILE A 106 6.24 -24.58 10.88
C ILE A 106 7.00 -23.53 11.69
N TRP A 107 6.51 -23.20 12.87
CA TRP A 107 7.25 -22.35 13.80
C TRP A 107 7.85 -23.16 14.94
N TYR A 108 9.01 -22.69 15.39
CA TYR A 108 9.84 -23.33 16.38
C TYR A 108 10.08 -22.37 17.54
N SER A 109 10.23 -22.94 18.74
CA SER A 109 10.62 -22.24 19.94
C SER A 109 11.69 -23.06 20.66
N ASN A 110 12.82 -22.44 20.98
CA ASN A 110 13.98 -23.12 21.59
C ASN A 110 14.32 -24.42 20.85
N THR A 111 14.51 -24.32 19.52
CA THR A 111 14.84 -25.40 18.57
C THR A 111 13.84 -26.56 18.46
N LYS A 112 12.70 -26.51 19.16
CA LYS A 112 11.63 -27.52 19.06
C LYS A 112 10.52 -27.06 18.12
N PRO A 113 10.03 -27.90 17.18
CA PRO A 113 8.86 -27.58 16.38
C PRO A 113 7.64 -27.52 17.30
N ILE A 114 6.91 -26.40 17.26
CA ILE A 114 5.74 -26.21 18.13
C ILE A 114 4.44 -26.42 17.37
N GLY A 115 4.33 -25.89 16.15
CA GLY A 115 3.12 -26.02 15.36
C GLY A 115 3.18 -25.38 13.98
N GLU A 116 2.08 -25.48 13.25
CA GLU A 116 1.94 -24.90 11.91
C GLU A 116 1.37 -23.48 11.98
N ILE A 117 1.81 -22.62 11.07
CA ILE A 117 1.31 -21.26 10.90
C ILE A 117 0.09 -21.30 9.99
N THR A 118 -1.02 -20.74 10.46
CA THR A 118 -2.23 -20.59 9.64
C THR A 118 -2.24 -19.22 8.97
N PHE A 119 -2.85 -19.11 7.80
CA PHE A 119 -2.90 -17.85 7.05
C PHE A 119 -4.34 -17.42 6.82
N THR A 120 -4.60 -16.14 7.02
CA THR A 120 -5.83 -15.49 6.53
C THR A 120 -5.45 -14.41 5.54
N CYS A 121 -6.23 -14.31 4.47
CA CYS A 121 -6.10 -13.23 3.51
C CYS A 121 -6.23 -11.89 4.25
N HIS A 122 -5.38 -10.93 3.87
CA HIS A 122 -5.45 -9.57 4.39
C HIS A 122 -6.59 -8.76 3.76
N SER A 123 -7.06 -9.12 2.57
CA SER A 123 -8.24 -8.52 1.93
C SER A 123 -9.50 -9.37 2.16
N LEU A 124 -10.62 -8.99 1.53
CA LEU A 124 -11.81 -9.85 1.43
C LEU A 124 -11.48 -11.14 0.65
N GLU A 125 -10.69 -11.00 -0.40
CA GLU A 125 -10.28 -12.07 -1.32
C GLU A 125 -8.81 -11.87 -1.72
N CYS A 126 -8.10 -12.98 -1.92
CA CYS A 126 -6.69 -13.02 -2.31
C CYS A 126 -6.52 -13.92 -3.54
N PRO A 127 -6.17 -13.37 -4.72
CA PRO A 127 -6.03 -11.95 -5.03
C PRO A 127 -7.36 -11.18 -4.95
N ALA A 128 -7.29 -9.85 -4.86
CA ALA A 128 -8.49 -9.04 -4.87
C ALA A 128 -9.15 -9.05 -6.26
N THR A 129 -10.48 -9.12 -6.32
CA THR A 129 -11.27 -9.26 -7.57
C THR A 129 -10.99 -8.15 -8.60
N TYR A 130 -10.66 -6.93 -8.17
CA TYR A 130 -10.33 -5.83 -9.10
C TYR A 130 -8.88 -5.87 -9.63
N SER A 131 -8.08 -6.84 -9.18
CA SER A 131 -6.64 -6.96 -9.45
C SER A 131 -6.19 -8.43 -9.45
N GLU A 132 -6.98 -9.32 -10.06
CA GLU A 132 -6.76 -10.77 -10.05
C GLU A 132 -5.38 -11.21 -10.55
N LYS A 133 -4.76 -10.40 -11.42
CA LYS A 133 -3.43 -10.69 -11.98
C LYS A 133 -2.28 -10.38 -11.01
N CYS A 134 -2.54 -9.69 -9.90
CA CYS A 134 -1.55 -9.49 -8.85
C CYS A 134 -1.59 -10.66 -7.87
N THR A 135 -0.88 -11.73 -8.19
CA THR A 135 -0.95 -13.00 -7.45
C THR A 135 -0.16 -13.00 -6.15
N PHE A 136 0.82 -12.10 -5.98
CA PHE A 136 1.54 -11.92 -4.71
C PHE A 136 0.82 -10.90 -3.85
N VAL A 137 0.26 -11.37 -2.74
CA VAL A 137 -0.65 -10.59 -1.88
C VAL A 137 -0.35 -10.77 -0.41
N GLY A 138 -0.85 -9.84 0.40
CA GLY A 138 -0.70 -9.84 1.84
C GLY A 138 -1.57 -10.88 2.55
N TYR A 139 -0.97 -11.55 3.54
CA TYR A 139 -1.61 -12.45 4.48
C TYR A 139 -1.24 -12.09 5.92
N ILE A 140 -2.16 -12.37 6.84
CA ILE A 140 -1.87 -12.40 8.27
C ILE A 140 -1.54 -13.85 8.61
N GLY A 141 -0.28 -14.13 8.92
CA GLY A 141 0.13 -15.41 9.50
C GLY A 141 -0.26 -15.45 10.97
N ILE A 142 -0.84 -16.55 11.44
CA ILE A 142 -1.33 -16.70 12.82
C ILE A 142 -0.65 -17.90 13.45
N ILE A 143 0.05 -17.62 14.54
CA ILE A 143 0.69 -18.60 15.41
C ILE A 143 -0.08 -18.64 16.73
N ASN A 144 -0.54 -19.83 17.10
CA ASN A 144 -1.14 -20.08 18.41
C ASN A 144 -0.06 -20.62 19.36
N ILE A 145 0.15 -19.94 20.47
CA ILE A 145 1.14 -20.28 21.50
C ILE A 145 0.46 -21.20 22.53
N PRO A 146 1.01 -22.39 22.81
CA PRO A 146 0.52 -23.25 23.88
C PRO A 146 0.64 -22.57 25.25
N ALA A 147 -0.32 -22.80 26.16
CA ALA A 147 -0.39 -22.12 27.45
C ALA A 147 0.86 -22.28 28.34
N ASN A 148 1.55 -23.42 28.23
CA ASN A 148 2.73 -23.74 29.04
C ASN A 148 4.06 -23.42 28.36
N LEU A 149 4.05 -22.72 27.22
CA LEU A 149 5.26 -22.38 26.48
C LEU A 149 5.78 -20.99 26.87
N THR A 150 7.00 -20.95 27.41
CA THR A 150 7.73 -19.69 27.58
C THR A 150 8.38 -19.29 26.26
N LEU A 151 7.97 -18.13 25.72
CA LEU A 151 8.54 -17.56 24.51
C LEU A 151 9.83 -16.77 24.81
N GLY A 152 10.82 -16.90 23.92
CA GLY A 152 11.98 -16.01 23.86
C GLY A 152 11.68 -14.71 23.09
N GLU A 153 12.71 -13.90 22.85
CA GLU A 153 12.59 -12.67 22.05
C GLU A 153 12.40 -12.91 20.55
N THR A 154 12.77 -14.11 20.07
CA THR A 154 12.72 -14.50 18.66
C THR A 154 12.00 -15.83 18.49
N ILE A 155 11.37 -16.02 17.34
CA ILE A 155 10.90 -17.33 16.87
C ILE A 155 11.64 -17.72 15.60
N GLU A 156 11.78 -19.04 15.41
CA GLU A 156 12.28 -19.61 14.16
C GLU A 156 11.10 -20.11 13.32
N ILE A 157 11.17 -19.92 12.01
CA ILE A 157 10.12 -20.30 11.07
C ILE A 157 10.74 -21.08 9.92
N GLN A 158 10.17 -22.24 9.60
CA GLN A 158 10.61 -23.12 8.52
C GLN A 158 9.54 -23.31 7.47
N SER A 159 9.94 -23.32 6.19
CA SER A 159 9.13 -23.91 5.12
C SER A 159 9.12 -25.44 5.21
N LYS A 160 7.93 -26.06 5.14
CA LYS A 160 7.81 -27.53 5.11
C LYS A 160 8.39 -28.11 3.83
N LYS A 161 8.25 -27.40 2.71
CA LYS A 161 8.68 -27.85 1.38
C LYS A 161 10.16 -27.61 1.12
N THR A 162 10.64 -26.38 1.30
CA THR A 162 12.03 -25.99 0.97
C THR A 162 13.01 -26.26 2.11
N ARG A 163 12.50 -26.47 3.33
CA ARG A 163 13.29 -26.66 4.56
C ARG A 163 14.16 -25.47 4.98
N LYS A 164 14.05 -24.33 4.27
CA LYS A 164 14.71 -23.09 4.67
C LYS A 164 14.14 -22.59 6.00
N TYR A 165 15.00 -21.95 6.79
CA TYR A 165 14.64 -21.35 8.07
C TYR A 165 14.96 -19.86 8.09
N ILE A 166 14.16 -19.11 8.82
CA ILE A 166 14.47 -17.75 9.25
C ILE A 166 14.29 -17.63 10.76
N SER A 167 14.99 -16.67 11.36
CA SER A 167 14.70 -16.18 12.70
C SER A 167 14.12 -14.76 12.62
N ILE A 168 13.07 -14.49 13.39
CA ILE A 168 12.41 -13.19 13.45
C ILE A 168 12.13 -12.78 14.89
N ARG A 169 12.44 -11.51 15.21
CA ARG A 169 12.16 -10.91 16.51
C ARG A 169 10.67 -10.68 16.69
N ILE A 170 10.17 -11.02 17.87
CA ILE A 170 8.80 -10.78 18.30
C ILE A 170 8.69 -9.36 18.85
N LYS A 171 7.76 -8.57 18.31
CA LYS A 171 7.36 -7.28 18.87
C LYS A 171 6.16 -7.48 19.77
N ASP A 172 6.30 -7.20 21.06
CA ASP A 172 5.17 -7.29 21.99
C ASP A 172 4.26 -6.07 21.87
N VAL A 173 3.03 -6.30 21.43
CA VAL A 173 2.00 -5.27 21.20
C VAL A 173 0.70 -5.61 21.95
N ARG A 174 0.84 -6.35 23.05
CA ARG A 174 -0.21 -6.61 24.04
C ARG A 174 -0.53 -5.33 24.84
N PRO A 175 -1.72 -5.27 25.48
CA PRO A 175 -1.99 -4.19 26.42
C PRO A 175 -0.95 -4.19 27.56
N PRO A 176 -0.40 -3.02 27.94
CA PRO A 176 0.44 -2.90 29.12
C PRO A 176 -0.30 -3.40 30.39
N PRO A 177 0.39 -4.00 31.39
CA PRO A 177 -0.23 -4.61 32.58
C PRO A 177 -1.19 -3.71 33.38
N ALA A 178 -1.08 -2.38 33.27
CA ALA A 178 -1.94 -1.40 33.92
C ALA A 178 -2.65 -0.45 32.93
N PHE A 179 -2.96 -0.92 31.73
CA PHE A 179 -3.56 -0.07 30.70
C PHE A 179 -4.96 0.44 31.09
N ARG A 180 -5.06 1.73 31.47
CA ARG A 180 -6.30 2.44 31.81
C ARG A 180 -6.65 3.52 30.78
N ASN A 181 -6.63 3.17 29.49
CA ASN A 181 -6.76 4.13 28.38
C ASN A 181 -5.71 5.26 28.37
N GLY A 182 -4.56 5.05 29.03
CA GLY A 182 -3.42 5.95 29.03
C GLY A 182 -2.54 5.71 27.81
N TYR A 183 -2.95 6.21 26.64
CA TYR A 183 -2.13 6.14 25.43
C TYR A 183 -1.02 7.21 25.46
N LYS A 184 0.20 6.85 25.05
CA LYS A 184 1.31 7.80 24.90
C LYS A 184 0.96 8.87 23.85
N HIS A 185 0.32 8.46 22.76
CA HIS A 185 -0.12 9.33 21.69
C HIS A 185 -1.63 9.20 21.50
N LYS A 186 -2.34 10.32 21.31
CA LYS A 186 -3.79 10.27 21.06
C LYS A 186 -4.12 10.16 19.58
N LEU A 187 -3.46 10.96 18.74
CA LEU A 187 -3.58 10.89 17.30
C LEU A 187 -2.21 10.58 16.69
N GLY A 188 -2.19 9.60 15.80
CA GLY A 188 -1.07 9.34 14.91
C GLY A 188 -1.51 9.23 13.46
N VAL A 189 -0.53 9.25 12.57
CA VAL A 189 -0.74 9.23 11.12
C VAL A 189 0.08 8.10 10.52
N CYS A 190 -0.57 7.31 9.68
CA CYS A 190 0.03 6.20 8.96
C CYS A 190 -0.05 6.48 7.46
N VAL A 191 1.11 6.56 6.83
CA VAL A 191 1.22 6.80 5.39
C VAL A 191 1.53 5.48 4.68
N GLN A 192 0.82 5.22 3.58
CA GLN A 192 1.09 4.07 2.70
C GLN A 192 2.54 4.09 2.17
N PRO A 193 3.07 2.97 1.64
CA PRO A 193 4.41 2.94 1.07
C PRO A 193 4.66 4.07 0.06
N ILE A 194 5.67 4.88 0.35
CA ILE A 194 6.10 6.04 -0.41
C ILE A 194 7.17 5.59 -1.40
N PHE A 195 6.92 5.83 -2.68
CA PHE A 195 7.76 5.41 -3.80
C PHE A 195 7.95 6.57 -4.78
N LEU A 196 9.18 6.79 -5.24
CA LEU A 196 9.58 7.90 -6.12
C LEU A 196 9.02 9.25 -5.68
N TYR A 197 9.06 9.53 -4.38
CA TYR A 197 8.51 10.76 -3.86
C TYR A 197 9.59 11.84 -3.72
N ALA A 198 9.34 13.01 -4.33
CA ALA A 198 10.30 14.10 -4.43
C ALA A 198 9.82 15.44 -3.87
N THR A 199 8.56 15.54 -3.43
CA THR A 199 7.92 16.83 -3.13
C THR A 199 8.06 17.20 -1.65
N TYR A 200 9.26 17.63 -1.26
CA TYR A 200 9.59 17.90 0.14
C TYR A 200 8.73 19.03 0.79
N LEU A 201 8.29 20.03 0.01
CA LEU A 201 7.41 21.12 0.48
C LEU A 201 6.00 20.62 0.81
N GLU A 202 5.48 19.67 0.01
CA GLU A 202 4.21 19.01 0.28
C GLU A 202 4.30 18.13 1.54
N LEU A 203 5.44 17.45 1.76
CA LEU A 203 5.67 16.70 2.99
C LEU A 203 5.70 17.60 4.23
N ILE A 204 6.35 18.76 4.16
CA ILE A 204 6.32 19.75 5.25
C ILE A 204 4.87 20.16 5.53
N THR A 205 4.13 20.52 4.49
CA THR A 205 2.70 20.91 4.60
C THR A 205 1.87 19.81 5.24
N PHE A 206 2.07 18.55 4.83
CA PHE A 206 1.39 17.38 5.37
C PHE A 206 1.67 17.20 6.86
N ILE A 207 2.96 17.22 7.27
CA ILE A 207 3.35 17.04 8.67
C ILE A 207 2.76 18.17 9.52
N GLU A 208 2.92 19.43 9.10
CA GLU A 208 2.42 20.60 9.80
C GLU A 208 0.89 20.58 9.96
N PHE A 209 0.15 20.18 8.92
CA PHE A 209 -1.29 20.05 8.99
C PHE A 209 -1.73 19.03 10.05
N TYR A 210 -1.10 17.86 10.10
CA TYR A 210 -1.46 16.84 11.07
C TYR A 210 -1.01 17.19 12.49
N ILE A 211 0.11 17.90 12.67
CA ILE A 211 0.50 18.50 13.97
C ILE A 211 -0.57 19.49 14.44
N ALA A 212 -1.01 20.40 13.58
CA ALA A 212 -2.09 21.36 13.89
C ALA A 212 -3.43 20.68 14.23
N ASN A 213 -3.60 19.43 13.79
CA ASN A 213 -4.74 18.56 14.07
C ASN A 213 -4.57 17.67 15.31
N GLY A 214 -3.45 17.78 16.02
CA GLY A 214 -3.15 17.09 17.27
C GLY A 214 -2.41 15.77 17.11
N ALA A 215 -1.85 15.47 15.93
CA ALA A 215 -1.03 14.29 15.72
C ALA A 215 0.33 14.45 16.41
N THR A 216 0.77 13.40 17.09
CA THR A 216 2.06 13.35 17.80
C THR A 216 2.89 12.12 17.44
N LYS A 217 2.39 11.26 16.55
CA LYS A 217 3.09 10.07 16.07
C LYS A 217 2.88 9.93 14.57
N PHE A 218 3.96 9.70 13.82
CA PHE A 218 3.90 9.49 12.37
C PHE A 218 4.63 8.20 12.02
N TYR A 219 4.05 7.45 11.08
CA TYR A 219 4.63 6.26 10.49
C TYR A 219 4.74 6.47 8.98
N PHE A 220 5.98 6.48 8.49
CA PHE A 220 6.28 6.60 7.07
C PHE A 220 6.89 5.30 6.56
N TYR A 221 6.19 4.63 5.67
CA TYR A 221 6.70 3.44 4.98
C TYR A 221 7.47 3.93 3.76
N ARG A 222 8.80 3.89 3.81
CA ARG A 222 9.67 4.43 2.77
C ARG A 222 10.12 3.30 1.85
N GLU A 223 9.86 3.40 0.55
CA GLU A 223 10.58 2.62 -0.48
C GLU A 223 11.66 3.49 -1.12
N SER A 224 11.29 4.62 -1.71
CA SER A 224 12.23 5.56 -2.35
C SER A 224 11.77 7.00 -2.25
N VAL A 225 12.70 7.87 -1.87
CA VAL A 225 12.48 9.32 -1.69
C VAL A 225 13.71 10.09 -2.14
N THR A 226 13.56 11.34 -2.57
CA THR A 226 14.73 12.17 -2.87
C THR A 226 15.49 12.55 -1.59
N VAL A 227 16.76 12.93 -1.73
CA VAL A 227 17.59 13.37 -0.59
C VAL A 227 16.96 14.54 0.18
N ASN A 228 16.22 15.44 -0.49
CA ASN A 228 15.52 16.55 0.17
C ASN A 228 14.33 16.06 1.01
N VAL A 229 13.57 15.08 0.51
CA VAL A 229 12.48 14.45 1.29
C VAL A 229 13.07 13.68 2.48
N ALA A 230 14.16 12.94 2.28
CA ALA A 230 14.87 12.25 3.35
C ALA A 230 15.38 13.24 4.41
N ALA A 231 15.92 14.39 3.99
CA ALA A 231 16.36 15.46 4.88
C ALA A 231 15.20 16.01 5.72
N VAL A 232 14.02 16.26 5.13
CA VAL A 232 12.82 16.66 5.89
C VAL A 232 12.43 15.60 6.92
N LEU A 233 12.31 14.33 6.54
CA LEU A 233 11.94 13.25 7.46
C LEU A 233 12.94 13.13 8.62
N LYS A 234 14.25 13.18 8.32
CA LYS A 234 15.32 13.12 9.33
C LYS A 234 15.28 14.34 10.26
N HIS A 235 15.08 15.52 9.70
CA HIS A 235 15.01 16.77 10.44
C HIS A 235 13.86 16.75 11.44
N TYR A 236 12.62 16.53 11.00
CA TYR A 236 11.46 16.49 11.90
C TYR A 236 11.58 15.39 12.96
N LYS A 237 12.19 14.25 12.63
CA LYS A 237 12.46 13.18 13.59
C LYS A 237 13.47 13.59 14.66
N ALA A 238 14.47 14.39 14.31
CA ALA A 238 15.58 14.74 15.20
C ALA A 238 15.32 16.00 16.04
N THR A 239 14.66 17.01 15.48
CA THR A 239 14.55 18.33 16.10
C THR A 239 13.24 18.56 16.85
N HIS A 240 12.21 17.76 16.58
CA HIS A 240 10.88 18.02 17.11
C HIS A 240 10.49 17.04 18.24
N THR A 241 10.67 17.49 19.48
CA THR A 241 10.46 16.67 20.69
C THR A 241 8.99 16.36 21.01
N GLN A 242 8.06 17.12 20.44
CA GLN A 242 6.62 16.96 20.66
C GLN A 242 5.98 15.89 19.77
N ILE A 243 6.68 15.45 18.74
CA ILE A 243 6.24 14.36 17.86
C ILE A 243 7.24 13.21 17.89
N SER A 244 6.78 12.04 17.47
CA SER A 244 7.63 10.90 17.19
C SER A 244 7.43 10.49 15.73
N ILE A 245 8.53 10.40 14.99
CA ILE A 245 8.51 9.89 13.61
C ILE A 245 9.20 8.53 13.56
N GLU A 246 8.48 7.55 13.02
CA GLU A 246 8.98 6.23 12.71
C GLU A 246 9.03 6.06 11.19
N ILE A 247 10.24 5.81 10.68
CA ILE A 247 10.48 5.54 9.27
C ILE A 247 10.71 4.03 9.16
N ILE A 248 9.82 3.36 8.45
CA ILE A 248 9.86 1.92 8.22
C ILE A 248 10.36 1.71 6.80
N ASP A 249 11.51 1.05 6.65
CA ASP A 249 11.99 0.64 5.33
C ASP A 249 11.02 -0.38 4.74
N TRP A 250 10.48 -0.12 3.55
CA TRP A 250 9.52 -0.97 2.87
C TRP A 250 9.96 -1.17 1.42
N SER A 251 11.00 -1.97 1.25
CA SER A 251 11.59 -2.26 -0.05
C SER A 251 10.68 -3.13 -0.91
N GLU A 252 10.98 -3.19 -2.20
CA GLU A 252 10.57 -4.27 -3.07
C GLU A 252 10.95 -5.65 -2.49
N LEU A 253 10.21 -6.68 -2.91
CA LEU A 253 10.46 -8.05 -2.49
C LEU A 253 11.81 -8.52 -3.05
N PRO A 254 12.71 -9.06 -2.21
CA PRO A 254 13.99 -9.58 -2.69
C PRO A 254 13.80 -10.68 -3.74
N SER A 255 14.47 -10.51 -4.88
CA SER A 255 14.45 -11.47 -5.99
C SER A 255 15.71 -11.33 -6.83
N ASN A 256 16.28 -12.47 -7.23
CA ASN A 256 17.38 -12.53 -8.20
C ASN A 256 16.87 -12.77 -9.64
N ALA A 257 15.56 -12.72 -9.84
CA ALA A 257 14.91 -13.19 -11.05
C ALA A 257 14.63 -12.05 -12.05
N THR A 258 14.60 -12.42 -13.34
CA THR A 258 14.22 -11.51 -14.44
C THR A 258 12.72 -11.21 -14.43
N LYS A 259 12.27 -10.25 -15.26
CA LYS A 259 10.92 -9.66 -15.29
C LYS A 259 9.75 -10.65 -15.13
N PHE A 260 9.77 -11.81 -15.78
CA PHE A 260 8.68 -12.80 -15.74
C PHE A 260 8.69 -13.71 -14.51
N ASN A 261 9.80 -13.72 -13.78
CA ASN A 261 10.03 -14.48 -12.57
C ASN A 261 10.23 -13.54 -11.35
N ASN A 262 10.11 -12.23 -11.54
CA ASN A 262 10.22 -11.28 -10.44
C ASN A 262 8.87 -11.17 -9.72
N PRO A 263 8.75 -11.51 -8.42
CA PRO A 263 7.51 -11.40 -7.66
C PRO A 263 6.97 -9.97 -7.66
N ASN A 264 7.84 -8.97 -7.75
CA ASN A 264 7.42 -7.57 -7.80
C ASN A 264 6.56 -7.28 -9.04
N THR A 265 6.69 -8.01 -10.15
CA THR A 265 5.79 -7.90 -11.32
C THR A 265 4.36 -8.30 -11.00
N PHE A 266 4.14 -9.08 -9.95
CA PHE A 266 2.85 -9.66 -9.55
C PHE A 266 2.32 -9.12 -8.21
N VAL A 267 2.96 -8.10 -7.63
CA VAL A 267 2.48 -7.41 -6.43
C VAL A 267 1.68 -6.17 -6.85
N TYR A 268 0.53 -5.95 -6.24
CA TYR A 268 -0.22 -4.71 -6.43
C TYR A 268 0.56 -3.55 -5.78
N ARG A 269 1.24 -2.75 -6.62
CA ARG A 269 2.15 -1.68 -6.18
C ARG A 269 3.25 -2.21 -5.25
N LEU A 270 3.23 -1.82 -3.97
CA LEU A 270 4.12 -2.29 -2.91
C LEU A 270 3.31 -2.94 -1.78
N GLU A 271 2.19 -3.57 -2.13
CA GLU A 271 1.22 -4.13 -1.20
C GLU A 271 0.79 -3.17 -0.06
N PRO A 272 0.16 -2.03 -0.41
CA PRO A 272 -0.21 -0.99 0.56
C PRO A 272 -1.17 -1.50 1.64
N TYR A 273 -1.96 -2.53 1.35
CA TYR A 273 -2.89 -3.13 2.32
C TYR A 273 -2.11 -3.70 3.50
N LEU A 274 -1.12 -4.57 3.24
CA LEU A 274 -0.31 -5.17 4.29
C LEU A 274 0.49 -4.12 5.08
N ALA A 275 1.02 -3.10 4.39
CA ALA A 275 1.73 -2.00 5.04
C ALA A 275 0.84 -1.25 6.05
N VAL A 276 -0.43 -1.01 5.72
CA VAL A 276 -1.38 -0.41 6.66
C VAL A 276 -1.63 -1.29 7.87
N MET A 277 -1.78 -2.61 7.71
CA MET A 277 -1.93 -3.51 8.85
C MET A 277 -0.68 -3.54 9.73
N ASP A 278 0.51 -3.62 9.13
CA ASP A 278 1.79 -3.60 9.84
C ASP A 278 1.90 -2.33 10.70
N CYS A 279 1.56 -1.19 10.12
CA CYS A 279 1.54 0.11 10.78
C CYS A 279 0.58 0.16 11.97
N MET A 280 -0.61 -0.43 11.84
CA MET A 280 -1.60 -0.48 12.91
C MET A 280 -1.13 -1.38 14.05
N TYR A 281 -0.41 -2.47 13.77
CA TYR A 281 0.23 -3.26 14.83
C TYR A 281 1.34 -2.50 15.54
N HIS A 282 2.15 -1.70 14.83
CA HIS A 282 3.12 -0.79 15.46
C HIS A 282 2.45 0.26 16.38
N ALA A 283 1.21 0.67 16.07
CA ALA A 283 0.47 1.67 16.83
C ALA A 283 -0.33 1.11 18.01
N ARG A 284 -0.51 -0.21 18.09
CA ARG A 284 -1.39 -0.89 19.04
C ARG A 284 -1.04 -0.56 20.49
N TYR A 285 -2.04 -0.11 21.26
CA TYR A 285 -1.91 0.39 22.64
C TYR A 285 -0.94 1.58 22.86
N HIS A 286 -0.27 2.04 21.82
CA HIS A 286 0.64 3.19 21.86
C HIS A 286 -0.04 4.47 21.38
N VAL A 287 -0.89 4.34 20.35
CA VAL A 287 -1.64 5.42 19.72
C VAL A 287 -3.14 5.12 19.81
N LYS A 288 -3.93 6.07 20.30
CA LYS A 288 -5.38 5.88 20.43
C LYS A 288 -6.07 5.85 19.05
N TYR A 289 -5.85 6.85 18.22
CA TYR A 289 -6.42 6.95 16.88
C TYR A 289 -5.31 7.05 15.84
N VAL A 290 -5.43 6.30 14.76
CA VAL A 290 -4.47 6.35 13.65
C VAL A 290 -5.19 6.71 12.36
N ALA A 291 -4.90 7.90 11.83
CA ALA A 291 -5.35 8.31 10.49
C ALA A 291 -4.53 7.57 9.43
N GLN A 292 -5.18 6.75 8.61
CA GLN A 292 -4.56 6.15 7.44
C GLN A 292 -4.85 7.03 6.23
N VAL A 293 -3.82 7.63 5.66
CA VAL A 293 -3.92 8.62 4.57
C VAL A 293 -2.74 8.51 3.60
N ASP A 294 -2.89 9.10 2.43
CA ASP A 294 -1.81 9.32 1.47
C ASP A 294 -1.21 10.73 1.68
N LEU A 295 -0.01 11.00 1.14
CA LEU A 295 0.66 12.30 1.34
C LEU A 295 -0.09 13.49 0.73
N ASP A 296 -0.96 13.24 -0.24
CA ASP A 296 -1.82 14.23 -0.91
C ASP A 296 -3.22 14.33 -0.27
N GLU A 297 -3.42 13.79 0.93
CA GLU A 297 -4.72 13.73 1.59
C GLU A 297 -4.74 14.34 3.00
N LEU A 298 -5.62 15.33 3.18
CA LEU A 298 -5.85 16.01 4.45
C LEU A 298 -7.26 15.70 4.96
N ILE A 299 -7.39 15.11 6.16
CA ILE A 299 -8.71 14.97 6.80
C ILE A 299 -9.07 16.30 7.46
N VAL A 300 -10.01 17.02 6.86
CA VAL A 300 -10.45 18.35 7.30
C VAL A 300 -11.77 18.25 8.04
N VAL A 301 -11.86 18.90 9.20
CA VAL A 301 -13.08 19.03 9.99
C VAL A 301 -13.64 20.45 9.85
N ASN A 302 -14.96 20.60 10.01
CA ASN A 302 -15.60 21.91 9.96
C ASN A 302 -15.32 22.76 11.21
N SER A 303 -15.78 24.00 11.21
CA SER A 303 -15.55 24.98 12.27
C SER A 303 -16.18 24.63 13.63
N GLN A 304 -17.01 23.59 13.73
CA GLN A 304 -17.57 23.12 15.01
C GLN A 304 -16.53 22.38 15.85
N TYR A 305 -15.40 21.97 15.26
CA TYR A 305 -14.36 21.18 15.89
C TYR A 305 -13.02 21.93 15.87
N LYS A 306 -12.27 21.87 16.96
CA LYS A 306 -10.97 22.57 17.07
C LYS A 306 -9.86 21.89 16.27
N SER A 307 -9.99 20.59 16.05
CA SER A 307 -9.06 19.71 15.34
C SER A 307 -9.69 18.36 15.01
N LEU A 308 -9.03 17.57 14.16
CA LEU A 308 -9.38 16.17 13.96
C LEU A 308 -9.38 15.39 15.28
N LEU A 309 -8.38 15.58 16.14
CA LEU A 309 -8.36 14.92 17.46
C LEU A 309 -9.57 15.31 18.32
N ASP A 310 -9.97 16.59 18.33
CA ASP A 310 -11.15 17.07 19.04
C ASP A 310 -12.44 16.43 18.49
N TYR A 311 -12.59 16.38 17.16
CA TYR A 311 -13.67 15.65 16.50
C TYR A 311 -13.73 14.18 16.95
N LEU A 312 -12.61 13.46 16.94
CA LEU A 312 -12.53 12.05 17.33
C LEU A 312 -12.90 11.84 18.81
N GLU A 313 -12.41 12.69 19.71
CA GLU A 313 -12.76 12.63 21.14
C GLU A 313 -14.24 12.90 21.40
N ILE A 314 -14.84 13.88 20.71
CA ILE A 314 -16.27 14.18 20.84
C ILE A 314 -17.13 13.02 20.31
N LYS A 315 -16.79 12.47 19.14
CA LYS A 315 -17.54 11.36 18.53
C LYS A 315 -17.45 10.09 19.36
N THR A 316 -16.31 9.82 20.01
CA THR A 316 -16.15 8.65 20.89
C THR A 316 -16.84 8.80 22.23
N LYS A 317 -16.82 9.98 22.85
CA LYS A 317 -17.48 10.23 24.15
C LYS A 317 -19.01 10.18 24.08
N LYS A 318 -19.63 10.62 22.97
CA LYS A 318 -21.09 10.68 22.80
C LYS A 318 -21.77 9.32 22.50
N GLY A 319 -21.27 8.22 23.08
CA GLY A 319 -21.94 6.91 23.02
C GLY A 319 -21.32 5.88 22.07
N THR A 320 -20.09 6.07 21.57
CA THR A 320 -19.41 5.08 20.70
C THR A 320 -18.17 4.46 21.35
N ASN A 321 -18.31 4.01 22.61
CA ASN A 321 -17.26 3.25 23.32
C ASN A 321 -16.82 1.96 22.60
N TYR A 322 -17.53 1.57 21.54
CA TYR A 322 -17.33 0.38 20.73
C TYR A 322 -16.99 0.71 19.26
N MET A 323 -16.39 1.87 19.01
CA MET A 323 -15.95 2.25 17.67
C MET A 323 -14.62 1.57 17.31
N SER A 324 -14.54 0.94 16.14
CA SER A 324 -13.30 0.42 15.56
C SER A 324 -12.62 1.40 14.60
N SER A 325 -13.41 2.19 13.89
CA SER A 325 -12.92 3.16 12.92
C SER A 325 -13.97 4.21 12.58
N ILE A 326 -13.51 5.35 12.05
CA ILE A 326 -14.35 6.34 11.37
C ILE A 326 -13.91 6.44 9.92
N SER A 327 -14.84 6.26 8.99
CA SER A 327 -14.63 6.49 7.56
C SER A 327 -15.00 7.91 7.16
N PHE A 328 -14.17 8.55 6.35
CA PHE A 328 -14.35 9.90 5.82
C PHE A 328 -14.50 9.84 4.30
N GLU A 329 -15.51 10.51 3.76
CA GLU A 329 -15.65 10.70 2.31
C GLU A 329 -14.53 11.58 1.78
N SER A 330 -14.01 11.22 0.62
CA SER A 330 -13.01 12.01 -0.08
C SER A 330 -13.63 12.86 -1.17
N ARG A 331 -12.95 13.95 -1.50
CA ARG A 331 -13.23 14.80 -2.65
C ARG A 331 -11.93 15.41 -3.14
N PHE A 332 -11.83 15.63 -4.45
CA PHE A 332 -10.70 16.36 -5.00
C PHE A 332 -10.68 17.79 -4.48
N ALA A 333 -9.47 18.28 -4.25
CA ALA A 333 -9.19 19.60 -3.72
C ALA A 333 -8.02 20.23 -4.50
N LYS A 334 -8.08 21.53 -4.77
CA LYS A 334 -7.02 22.26 -5.46
C LYS A 334 -6.86 23.66 -4.88
N TYR A 335 -5.61 24.09 -4.73
CA TYR A 335 -5.24 25.47 -4.42
C TYR A 335 -4.46 26.09 -5.60
N PRO A 336 -4.43 27.43 -5.74
CA PRO A 336 -4.04 28.10 -6.98
C PRO A 336 -2.56 27.96 -7.36
N THR A 337 -1.66 28.12 -6.39
CA THR A 337 -0.20 28.07 -6.59
C THR A 337 0.44 27.27 -5.47
N GLY A 338 1.55 26.58 -5.78
CA GLY A 338 2.40 25.93 -4.78
C GLY A 338 3.59 26.81 -4.38
N TRP A 339 4.44 26.28 -3.50
CA TRP A 339 5.76 26.84 -3.22
C TRP A 339 6.81 26.16 -4.11
N ASN A 340 7.85 26.89 -4.49
CA ASN A 340 8.96 26.36 -5.28
C ASN A 340 10.22 26.11 -4.44
N THR A 341 10.41 26.86 -3.35
CA THR A 341 11.59 26.75 -2.48
C THR A 341 11.20 26.77 -1.00
N LEU A 342 12.12 26.32 -0.13
CA LEU A 342 11.93 26.43 1.32
C LEU A 342 11.82 27.88 1.80
N ALA A 343 12.57 28.80 1.17
CA ALA A 343 12.51 30.22 1.50
C ALA A 343 11.13 30.82 1.18
N GLU A 344 10.59 30.47 0.01
CA GLU A 344 9.24 30.91 -0.40
C GLU A 344 8.16 30.36 0.55
N LEU A 345 8.29 29.10 0.99
CA LEU A 345 7.39 28.53 2.01
C LEU A 345 7.50 29.27 3.34
N ASN A 346 8.71 29.63 3.76
CA ASN A 346 8.89 30.35 5.02
C ASN A 346 8.37 31.79 4.96
N GLU A 347 8.45 32.45 3.80
CA GLU A 347 7.96 33.82 3.60
C GLU A 347 6.44 33.86 3.42
N LYS A 348 5.92 33.12 2.44
CA LYS A 348 4.50 33.14 2.06
C LYS A 348 3.60 32.35 3.00
N LYS A 349 4.19 31.46 3.81
CA LYS A 349 3.48 30.56 4.74
C LYS A 349 2.37 29.77 4.02
N PHE A 350 1.32 29.32 4.73
CA PHE A 350 0.29 28.44 4.18
C PHE A 350 -0.94 29.16 3.58
N GLY A 351 -0.92 30.49 3.43
CA GLY A 351 -2.07 31.30 3.03
C GLY A 351 -2.72 30.93 1.68
N GLN A 352 -1.96 30.36 0.73
CA GLN A 352 -2.52 29.89 -0.54
C GLN A 352 -3.53 28.74 -0.40
N MET A 353 -3.56 28.07 0.76
CA MET A 353 -4.54 27.03 1.09
C MET A 353 -5.78 27.58 1.80
N ASP A 354 -5.92 28.90 1.99
CA ASP A 354 -7.09 29.50 2.66
C ASP A 354 -8.36 29.37 1.82
N ASN A 355 -8.24 29.34 0.50
CA ASN A 355 -9.37 29.14 -0.40
C ASN A 355 -9.07 27.98 -1.34
N VAL A 356 -9.68 26.83 -1.01
CA VAL A 356 -9.50 25.61 -1.79
C VAL A 356 -10.74 25.34 -2.61
N ALA A 357 -10.53 25.11 -3.90
CA ALA A 357 -11.56 24.62 -4.80
C ALA A 357 -11.79 23.14 -4.54
N LEU A 358 -13.06 22.75 -4.33
CA LEU A 358 -13.49 21.39 -4.01
C LEU A 358 -14.35 20.81 -5.14
N GLY A 359 -14.08 19.55 -5.46
CA GLY A 359 -14.92 18.73 -6.33
C GLY A 359 -16.07 18.07 -5.58
N LYS A 360 -16.87 17.29 -6.31
CA LYS A 360 -17.94 16.48 -5.72
C LYS A 360 -17.37 15.37 -4.83
N PRO A 361 -18.01 15.07 -3.68
CA PRO A 361 -17.62 13.93 -2.85
C PRO A 361 -17.78 12.60 -3.59
N PHE A 362 -16.81 11.72 -3.41
CA PHE A 362 -16.92 10.32 -3.84
C PHE A 362 -17.88 9.57 -2.93
N LYS A 363 -18.69 8.68 -3.51
CA LYS A 363 -19.48 7.74 -2.71
C LYS A 363 -18.54 6.69 -2.10
N ARG A 364 -18.69 6.44 -0.79
CA ARG A 364 -17.97 5.36 -0.10
C ARG A 364 -18.20 4.01 -0.81
N PRO A 365 -17.20 3.11 -0.85
CA PRO A 365 -15.87 3.24 -0.25
C PRO A 365 -14.83 3.92 -1.15
N ILE A 366 -15.20 4.43 -2.32
CA ILE A 366 -14.25 5.00 -3.30
C ILE A 366 -13.46 6.14 -2.67
N TYR A 367 -12.13 6.04 -2.71
CA TYR A 367 -11.17 6.99 -2.12
C TYR A 367 -11.40 7.35 -0.65
N SER A 368 -12.26 6.62 0.05
CA SER A 368 -12.53 6.91 1.46
C SER A 368 -11.29 6.62 2.29
N LYS A 369 -11.07 7.39 3.34
CA LYS A 369 -9.98 7.15 4.29
C LYS A 369 -10.52 6.97 5.68
N LEU A 370 -9.74 6.27 6.51
CA LEU A 370 -10.19 5.87 7.84
C LEU A 370 -9.24 6.36 8.92
N VAL A 371 -9.85 6.71 10.04
CA VAL A 371 -9.15 6.78 11.32
C VAL A 371 -9.51 5.53 12.11
N PHE A 372 -8.52 4.70 12.42
CA PHE A 372 -8.69 3.43 13.13
C PHE A 372 -8.39 3.54 14.63
N ARG A 373 -9.01 2.66 15.41
CA ARG A 373 -8.58 2.25 16.76
C ARG A 373 -7.74 0.96 16.62
N PRO A 374 -6.41 1.01 16.75
CA PRO A 374 -5.59 -0.14 16.37
C PRO A 374 -5.78 -1.39 17.26
N GLU A 375 -6.09 -1.22 18.53
CA GLU A 375 -6.21 -2.36 19.46
C GLU A 375 -7.48 -3.19 19.28
N VAL A 376 -8.47 -2.69 18.55
CA VAL A 376 -9.78 -3.33 18.39
C VAL A 376 -10.03 -3.85 16.98
N ASN A 377 -9.05 -3.72 16.08
CA ASN A 377 -9.12 -4.23 14.71
C ASN A 377 -8.18 -5.43 14.53
N PHE A 378 -8.69 -6.44 13.82
CA PHE A 378 -7.96 -7.64 13.44
C PHE A 378 -7.34 -7.47 12.04
N ASN A 379 -8.15 -6.96 11.10
CA ASN A 379 -7.77 -6.78 9.72
C ASN A 379 -8.13 -5.37 9.23
N TYR A 380 -7.23 -4.77 8.46
CA TYR A 380 -7.25 -3.36 8.07
C TYR A 380 -7.31 -3.24 6.56
N TYR A 381 -8.00 -2.24 6.04
CA TYR A 381 -8.00 -1.98 4.62
C TYR A 381 -7.99 -0.48 4.36
N ILE A 382 -7.50 -0.07 3.20
CA ILE A 382 -7.20 1.34 2.91
C ILE A 382 -8.46 2.20 2.68
N HIS A 383 -9.61 1.57 2.43
CA HIS A 383 -10.86 2.26 2.07
C HIS A 383 -12.08 1.86 2.90
N TYR A 384 -11.98 0.83 3.74
CA TYR A 384 -13.02 0.40 4.67
C TYR A 384 -12.42 -0.46 5.79
N ALA A 385 -13.20 -0.75 6.84
CA ALA A 385 -12.79 -1.69 7.88
C ALA A 385 -13.21 -3.11 7.48
N LEU A 386 -12.30 -4.08 7.62
CA LEU A 386 -12.57 -5.48 7.26
C LEU A 386 -13.12 -6.28 8.43
N LYS A 387 -12.32 -6.40 9.50
CA LYS A 387 -12.66 -7.28 10.63
C LYS A 387 -12.13 -6.68 11.92
N THR A 388 -13.02 -6.57 12.91
CA THR A 388 -12.63 -6.18 14.26
C THR A 388 -12.07 -7.38 15.00
N GLU A 389 -11.36 -7.12 16.10
CA GLU A 389 -11.15 -8.17 17.08
C GLU A 389 -12.49 -8.71 17.55
N THR A 390 -12.57 -10.03 17.73
CA THR A 390 -13.81 -10.68 18.15
C THR A 390 -13.97 -10.57 19.67
N ARG A 391 -15.16 -10.90 20.17
CA ARG A 391 -15.47 -10.96 21.60
C ARG A 391 -14.50 -11.86 22.39
N ILE A 392 -13.82 -12.79 21.71
CA ILE A 392 -12.83 -13.70 22.32
C ILE A 392 -11.64 -12.91 22.89
N LEU A 393 -11.09 -11.95 22.13
CA LEU A 393 -9.92 -11.20 22.56
C LEU A 393 -10.26 -9.93 23.34
N THR A 394 -11.41 -9.31 23.06
CA THR A 394 -11.74 -7.98 23.60
C THR A 394 -12.94 -7.98 24.56
N LYS A 395 -13.63 -9.11 24.73
CA LYS A 395 -14.91 -9.25 25.46
C LYS A 395 -16.04 -8.34 24.95
N LYS A 396 -15.83 -7.66 23.82
CA LYS A 396 -16.69 -6.61 23.27
C LYS A 396 -16.79 -6.76 21.75
N GLN A 397 -17.82 -6.18 21.16
CA GLN A 397 -17.97 -6.09 19.70
C GLN A 397 -17.77 -4.64 19.31
N TYR A 398 -16.94 -4.41 18.28
CA TYR A 398 -16.66 -3.07 17.77
C TYR A 398 -17.24 -2.90 16.36
N GLY A 399 -17.49 -1.67 15.96
CA GLY A 399 -18.03 -1.34 14.64
C GLY A 399 -17.43 -0.08 14.04
N SER A 400 -17.44 -0.01 12.71
CA SER A 400 -17.05 1.20 11.98
C SER A 400 -18.21 2.19 11.93
N THR A 401 -17.90 3.48 11.99
CA THR A 401 -18.85 4.58 11.81
C THR A 401 -18.46 5.44 10.60
N ASN A 402 -19.43 6.13 10.02
CA ASN A 402 -19.18 7.09 8.93
C ASN A 402 -19.23 8.51 9.49
N ALA A 403 -18.19 9.30 9.22
CA ALA A 403 -18.25 10.74 9.43
C ALA A 403 -19.31 11.37 8.52
N LYS A 404 -20.09 12.31 9.05
CA LYS A 404 -21.01 13.08 8.22
C LYS A 404 -20.22 14.01 7.31
N ALA A 405 -20.59 14.05 6.03
CA ALA A 405 -19.84 14.78 4.99
C ALA A 405 -19.75 16.30 5.20
N ASN A 406 -20.65 16.86 6.01
CA ASN A 406 -20.67 18.28 6.41
C ASN A 406 -19.88 18.56 7.70
N GLU A 407 -19.48 17.53 8.43
CA GLU A 407 -18.67 17.64 9.65
C GLU A 407 -17.19 17.41 9.36
N ALA A 408 -16.87 16.41 8.53
CA ALA A 408 -15.49 16.08 8.18
C ALA A 408 -15.40 15.34 6.84
N SER A 409 -14.34 15.62 6.08
CA SER A 409 -14.06 14.97 4.79
C SER A 409 -12.56 14.99 4.47
N VAL A 410 -12.12 14.09 3.60
CA VAL A 410 -10.76 14.11 3.03
C VAL A 410 -10.72 15.10 1.89
N PHE A 411 -9.76 16.03 1.93
CA PHE A 411 -9.37 16.86 0.80
C PHE A 411 -8.20 16.19 0.10
N HIS A 412 -8.41 15.81 -1.15
CA HIS A 412 -7.45 15.04 -1.96
C HIS A 412 -6.79 15.93 -3.03
N PHE A 413 -5.54 16.33 -2.80
CA PHE A 413 -4.73 17.22 -3.63
C PHE A 413 -3.96 16.47 -4.72
N ARG A 414 -4.69 15.69 -5.52
CA ARG A 414 -4.14 14.84 -6.59
C ARG A 414 -3.42 15.69 -7.65
N ARG A 415 -2.12 15.44 -7.87
CA ARG A 415 -1.34 16.08 -8.96
C ARG A 415 -1.58 15.45 -10.32
N ILE A 416 -1.55 14.13 -10.39
CA ILE A 416 -1.74 13.38 -11.65
C ILE A 416 -3.23 13.11 -11.82
N LYS A 417 -3.77 13.55 -12.95
CA LYS A 417 -5.18 13.36 -13.32
C LYS A 417 -5.55 11.88 -13.30
N ASP A 418 -6.60 11.55 -12.56
CA ASP A 418 -7.19 10.21 -12.56
C ASP A 418 -7.96 9.99 -13.88
N ILE A 419 -7.76 8.83 -14.50
CA ILE A 419 -8.37 8.51 -15.81
C ILE A 419 -9.87 8.19 -15.73
N TYR A 420 -10.38 7.78 -14.56
CA TYR A 420 -11.79 7.41 -14.36
C TYR A 420 -12.61 8.55 -13.76
N TYR A 421 -11.98 9.44 -13.00
CA TYR A 421 -12.65 10.53 -12.31
C TYR A 421 -12.18 11.88 -12.81
N ASN A 422 -13.13 12.72 -13.22
CA ASN A 422 -12.81 14.05 -13.69
C ASN A 422 -12.35 14.94 -12.53
N VAL A 423 -11.03 15.13 -12.44
CA VAL A 423 -10.36 16.00 -11.46
C VAL A 423 -10.68 17.48 -11.66
N ASP A 424 -11.22 17.90 -12.80
CA ASP A 424 -11.35 19.33 -13.17
C ASP A 424 -12.73 19.95 -12.84
N LYS A 425 -13.67 19.16 -12.31
CA LYS A 425 -15.01 19.67 -11.93
C LYS A 425 -15.02 20.15 -10.48
N PHE A 426 -14.44 21.34 -10.26
CA PHE A 426 -14.53 22.06 -9.00
C PHE A 426 -15.73 23.01 -9.03
N ASN A 427 -16.63 22.88 -8.05
CA ASN A 427 -17.89 23.62 -8.02
C ASN A 427 -18.18 24.29 -6.67
N LEU A 428 -17.24 24.20 -5.72
CA LEU A 428 -17.36 24.75 -4.38
C LEU A 428 -16.01 25.33 -3.97
N ASN A 429 -16.01 26.48 -3.32
CA ASN A 429 -14.84 27.01 -2.62
C ASN A 429 -14.99 26.77 -1.12
N SER A 430 -13.89 26.47 -0.44
CA SER A 430 -13.88 26.15 0.99
C SER A 430 -12.74 26.86 1.71
N THR A 431 -13.08 27.44 2.87
CA THR A 431 -12.15 28.06 3.82
C THR A 431 -11.91 27.20 5.06
N LEU A 432 -12.30 25.92 5.02
CA LEU A 432 -12.17 25.02 6.17
C LEU A 432 -10.72 24.78 6.63
N LEU A 433 -9.73 25.08 5.78
CA LEU A 433 -8.32 24.99 6.15
C LEU A 433 -7.79 26.19 6.93
N THR A 434 -8.42 27.36 6.83
CA THR A 434 -7.96 28.62 7.45
C THR A 434 -7.66 28.51 8.95
N PRO A 435 -8.49 27.85 9.79
CA PRO A 435 -8.17 27.70 11.20
C PRO A 435 -6.90 26.88 11.48
N PHE A 436 -6.55 25.94 10.59
CA PHE A 436 -5.36 25.11 10.68
C PHE A 436 -4.13 25.85 10.17
N ILE A 437 -4.26 26.58 9.06
CA ILE A 437 -3.22 27.43 8.48
C ILE A 437 -2.65 28.39 9.53
N LYS A 438 -3.50 29.09 10.28
CA LYS A 438 -3.04 29.99 11.37
C LYS A 438 -2.16 29.30 12.41
N LYS A 439 -2.44 28.02 12.73
CA LYS A 439 -1.62 27.24 13.66
C LYS A 439 -0.30 26.81 13.01
N MET A 440 -0.36 26.36 11.76
CA MET A 440 0.80 25.95 10.98
C MET A 440 1.77 27.12 10.76
N ASP A 441 1.28 28.29 10.36
CA ASP A 441 2.09 29.50 10.14
C ASP A 441 2.86 29.91 11.39
N LYS A 442 2.20 29.85 12.56
CA LYS A 442 2.78 30.23 13.86
C LYS A 442 3.97 29.35 14.27
N GLN A 443 3.96 28.08 13.89
CA GLN A 443 4.95 27.09 14.34
C GLN A 443 5.99 26.74 13.27
N LEU A 444 5.69 27.00 11.99
CA LEU A 444 6.53 26.63 10.85
C LEU A 444 7.99 27.06 11.01
N GLU A 445 8.23 28.34 11.28
CA GLU A 445 9.59 28.90 11.32
C GLU A 445 10.47 28.21 12.37
N ALA A 446 9.91 27.98 13.57
CA ALA A 446 10.60 27.24 14.62
C ALA A 446 10.93 25.81 14.16
N HIS A 447 9.97 25.16 13.47
CA HIS A 447 10.11 23.77 13.03
C HIS A 447 11.10 23.60 11.87
N ILE A 448 11.30 24.60 11.00
CA ILE A 448 12.19 24.48 9.82
C ILE A 448 13.49 25.28 9.93
N SER A 449 13.71 26.05 11.00
CA SER A 449 14.88 26.94 11.18
C SER A 449 16.25 26.30 10.91
N SER A 450 16.46 25.06 11.36
CA SER A 450 17.71 24.32 11.13
C SER A 450 17.64 23.34 9.95
N LEU A 451 16.55 23.31 9.19
CA LEU A 451 16.41 22.47 8.00
C LEU A 451 17.33 23.01 6.90
N ARG A 452 18.00 22.11 6.20
CA ARG A 452 18.88 22.42 5.07
C ARG A 452 18.44 21.57 3.88
N ILE A 453 18.16 22.22 2.76
CA ILE A 453 17.67 21.62 1.52
C ILE A 453 18.65 21.97 0.41
N ASN A 454 18.93 21.01 -0.47
CA ASN A 454 19.70 21.26 -1.66
C ASN A 454 18.75 21.56 -2.82
N GLU A 455 18.54 22.84 -3.10
CA GLU A 455 17.62 23.31 -4.16
C GLU A 455 18.21 23.10 -5.58
N ASN A 456 19.52 22.83 -5.70
CA ASN A 456 20.23 22.70 -6.99
C ASN A 456 20.25 21.26 -7.55
N LEU A 457 19.47 20.33 -6.99
CA LEU A 457 19.36 18.98 -7.53
C LEU A 457 18.68 19.02 -8.90
N GLN A 458 18.92 18.02 -9.76
CA GLN A 458 18.40 17.93 -11.14
C GLN A 458 16.85 17.86 -11.20
N THR A 459 16.17 18.94 -10.83
CA THR A 459 14.72 19.04 -10.63
C THR A 459 13.95 18.66 -11.88
N ASP A 460 14.37 19.16 -13.03
CA ASP A 460 13.76 18.91 -14.33
C ASP A 460 13.76 17.42 -14.72
N LEU A 461 14.88 16.73 -14.51
CA LEU A 461 14.99 15.30 -14.81
C LEU A 461 14.06 14.49 -13.88
N ILE A 462 14.10 14.81 -12.59
CA ILE A 462 13.30 14.14 -11.56
C ILE A 462 11.81 14.36 -11.82
N GLU A 463 11.40 15.59 -12.10
CA GLU A 463 10.00 15.94 -12.36
C GLU A 463 9.47 15.23 -13.61
N ARG A 464 10.20 15.28 -14.74
CA ARG A 464 9.81 14.54 -15.95
C ARG A 464 9.70 13.04 -15.69
N THR A 465 10.63 12.48 -14.92
CA THR A 465 10.64 11.06 -14.59
C THR A 465 9.42 10.68 -13.76
N ILE A 466 9.12 11.41 -12.68
CA ILE A 466 7.96 11.16 -11.81
C ILE A 466 6.65 11.32 -12.59
N ASN A 467 6.53 12.36 -13.41
CA ASN A 467 5.34 12.61 -14.21
C ASN A 467 5.11 11.48 -15.23
N SER A 468 6.16 11.06 -15.94
CA SER A 468 6.07 9.99 -16.95
C SER A 468 5.74 8.64 -16.29
N PHE A 469 6.41 8.31 -15.19
CA PHE A 469 6.16 7.10 -14.41
C PHE A 469 4.72 7.09 -13.84
N GLY A 470 4.28 8.23 -13.32
CA GLY A 470 2.95 8.41 -12.77
C GLY A 470 1.84 8.28 -13.82
N GLN A 471 2.03 8.87 -15.01
CA GLN A 471 1.13 8.72 -16.15
C GLN A 471 1.04 7.25 -16.60
N CYS A 472 2.18 6.57 -16.77
CA CYS A 472 2.20 5.14 -17.07
C CYS A 472 1.37 4.34 -16.06
N ARG A 473 1.52 4.61 -14.75
CA ARG A 473 0.73 3.90 -13.72
C ARG A 473 -0.76 4.15 -13.83
N GLU A 474 -1.17 5.36 -14.17
CA GLU A 474 -2.58 5.68 -14.39
C GLU A 474 -3.12 4.96 -15.61
N GLU A 475 -2.40 4.94 -16.72
CA GLU A 475 -2.76 4.22 -17.95
C GLU A 475 -2.90 2.70 -17.71
N ARG A 476 -2.00 2.11 -16.91
CA ARG A 476 -2.03 0.68 -16.56
C ARG A 476 -3.29 0.25 -15.83
N LYS A 477 -4.04 1.17 -15.21
CA LYS A 477 -5.34 0.83 -14.61
C LYS A 477 -6.33 0.28 -15.64
N SER A 478 -6.22 0.70 -16.91
CA SER A 478 -7.07 0.20 -18.00
C SER A 478 -6.76 -1.25 -18.41
N HIS A 479 -5.55 -1.74 -18.10
CA HIS A 479 -5.06 -3.10 -18.41
C HIS A 479 -5.13 -4.07 -17.22
N ARG A 480 -5.87 -3.71 -16.16
CA ARG A 480 -5.92 -4.49 -14.91
C ARG A 480 -6.44 -5.93 -15.06
N ASN A 481 -7.22 -6.18 -16.11
CA ASN A 481 -7.73 -7.51 -16.42
C ASN A 481 -6.67 -8.39 -17.10
N ASP A 482 -5.68 -7.78 -17.74
CA ASP A 482 -4.65 -8.46 -18.54
C ASP A 482 -3.36 -8.67 -17.73
N MET A 483 -3.04 -7.73 -16.82
CA MET A 483 -1.79 -7.75 -16.06
C MET A 483 -1.93 -7.13 -14.66
N CYS A 484 -0.97 -7.45 -13.79
CA CYS A 484 -0.88 -6.79 -12.49
C CYS A 484 -0.47 -5.31 -12.63
N ILE A 485 -1.09 -4.43 -11.85
CA ILE A 485 -0.72 -3.00 -11.76
C ILE A 485 0.47 -2.84 -10.79
N SER A 486 1.57 -3.49 -11.11
CA SER A 486 2.84 -3.42 -10.38
C SER A 486 3.64 -2.17 -10.76
N LEU A 487 4.47 -1.68 -9.84
CA LEU A 487 5.44 -0.61 -10.13
C LEU A 487 6.48 -1.02 -11.19
N ALA A 488 6.89 -2.31 -11.19
CA ALA A 488 7.87 -2.86 -12.13
C ALA A 488 7.44 -2.72 -13.61
N THR A 489 6.13 -2.56 -13.86
CA THR A 489 5.60 -2.38 -15.23
C THR A 489 5.99 -1.05 -15.85
N CYS A 490 6.25 -0.02 -15.03
CA CYS A 490 6.60 1.33 -15.47
C CYS A 490 8.06 1.70 -15.15
N GLU A 491 8.82 0.83 -14.49
CA GLU A 491 10.18 1.12 -14.00
C GLU A 491 11.18 1.45 -15.12
N HIS A 492 10.98 0.89 -16.32
CA HIS A 492 11.77 1.19 -17.52
C HIS A 492 11.77 2.69 -17.94
N LEU A 493 10.84 3.48 -17.41
CA LEU A 493 10.78 4.94 -17.63
C LEU A 493 11.76 5.72 -16.73
N ILE A 494 12.42 5.05 -15.78
CA ILE A 494 13.32 5.68 -14.82
C ILE A 494 14.75 5.41 -15.26
N THR A 495 15.46 6.48 -15.63
CA THR A 495 16.86 6.37 -16.06
C THR A 495 17.78 6.12 -14.86
N PRO A 496 18.96 5.49 -15.04
CA PRO A 496 19.96 5.37 -13.97
C PRO A 496 20.35 6.72 -13.37
N ALA A 497 20.43 7.78 -14.19
CA ALA A 497 20.68 9.14 -13.72
C ALA A 497 19.57 9.68 -12.81
N ALA A 498 18.30 9.40 -13.14
CA ALA A 498 17.19 9.77 -12.28
C ALA A 498 17.20 8.98 -10.97
N TRP A 499 17.52 7.67 -11.02
CA TRP A 499 17.62 6.83 -9.82
C TRP A 499 18.66 7.34 -8.83
N ASN A 500 19.77 7.94 -9.30
CA ASN A 500 20.79 8.52 -8.42
C ASN A 500 20.28 9.66 -7.53
N ALA A 501 19.12 10.26 -7.83
CA ALA A 501 18.52 11.29 -7.01
C ALA A 501 17.68 10.73 -5.84
N PHE A 502 17.43 9.42 -5.80
CA PHE A 502 16.58 8.78 -4.80
C PHE A 502 17.37 7.92 -3.82
N GLU A 503 17.12 8.13 -2.53
CA GLU A 503 17.50 7.20 -1.47
C GLU A 503 16.48 6.07 -1.42
N ARG A 504 16.96 4.84 -1.63
CA ARG A 504 16.14 3.63 -1.53
C ARG A 504 16.22 3.03 -0.13
N SER A 505 15.12 2.41 0.26
CA SER A 505 14.99 1.69 1.52
C SER A 505 15.88 0.45 1.55
N SER A 506 16.37 0.12 2.74
CA SER A 506 17.12 -1.12 2.94
C SER A 506 16.17 -2.32 2.93
N ASN A 507 16.63 -3.43 2.35
CA ASN A 507 15.83 -4.66 2.38
C ASN A 507 15.71 -5.18 3.82
N SER A 508 14.48 -5.39 4.26
CA SER A 508 14.17 -5.91 5.59
C SER A 508 13.14 -7.04 5.57
N TRP A 509 12.89 -7.63 4.39
CA TRP A 509 12.07 -8.82 4.25
C TRP A 509 12.88 -10.05 4.64
N LYS A 510 12.29 -10.93 5.45
CA LYS A 510 12.82 -12.28 5.69
C LYS A 510 12.18 -13.24 4.70
N VAL A 511 13.01 -13.97 3.94
CA VAL A 511 12.53 -14.91 2.92
C VAL A 511 12.74 -16.33 3.42
N VAL A 512 11.66 -17.12 3.43
CA VAL A 512 11.68 -18.54 3.78
C VAL A 512 11.08 -19.38 2.64
#